data_AF-A0A925SM76-F1
#
_entry.id   AF-A0A925SM76-F1
#
_cell.length_a   1.000
_cell.length_b   1.000
_cell.length_c   1.000
_cell.angle_alpha   90.00
_cell.angle_beta   90.00
_cell.angle_gamma   90.00
#
_symmetry.space_group_name_H-M   'P 1'
#
loop_
_entity.id
_entity.type
_entity.pdbx_description
1 polymer ?
#
loop_
_entity_poly.entity_id
_entity_poly.type
_entity_poly.pdbx_seq_one_letter_code
_entity_poly.pdbx_strand_id
1 'polypeptide(L)' 'MAAGAARAADALTPDVIAEHGLSADEYQLLVAVLGREPSLTELGIFSVMWSEHCSYK' A
#
# COMPACT_ATOMS: atom_id res chain seq x y z
N MET A 1 -0.18 9.76 27.21
CA MET A 1 0.89 9.32 26.29
C MET A 1 0.25 8.39 25.28
N ALA A 2 -0.07 8.85 24.08
CA ALA A 2 -0.74 8.08 23.04
C ALA A 2 0.07 8.13 21.75
N ALA A 3 0.00 7.02 21.01
CA ALA A 3 0.70 6.67 19.77
C ALA A 3 2.21 6.38 19.97
N GLY A 4 2.67 5.14 20.05
CA GLY A 4 2.25 3.99 19.25
C GLY A 4 3.05 3.98 17.96
N ALA A 5 4.18 3.28 18.00
CA ALA A 5 5.03 2.80 16.90
C ALA A 5 4.83 3.43 15.51
N ALA A 6 5.72 4.33 15.12
CA ALA A 6 6.10 4.50 13.72
C ALA A 6 7.61 4.32 13.64
N ARG A 7 8.06 3.07 13.80
CA ARG A 7 9.46 2.70 13.66
C ARG A 7 9.64 2.12 12.27
N ALA A 8 10.48 2.79 11.47
CA ALA A 8 10.88 2.47 10.10
C ALA A 8 9.72 2.47 9.08
N ALA A 9 9.50 3.64 8.49
CA ALA A 9 9.03 3.70 7.11
C ALA A 9 10.15 3.11 6.22
N ASP A 10 10.13 1.79 6.08
CA ASP A 10 10.87 1.11 5.02
C ASP A 10 10.32 1.64 3.70
N ALA A 11 11.20 2.16 2.85
CA ALA A 11 10.82 2.83 1.61
C ALA A 11 9.85 1.95 0.82
N LEU A 12 8.65 2.48 0.51
CA LEU A 12 7.72 1.84 -0.41
C LEU A 12 8.33 1.90 -1.80
N THR A 13 9.19 0.92 -2.06
CA THR A 13 9.80 0.72 -3.36
C THR A 13 8.78 0.13 -4.33
N PRO A 14 8.93 0.41 -5.63
CA PRO A 14 8.05 -0.17 -6.65
C PRO A 14 8.02 -1.71 -6.59
N ASP A 15 9.12 -2.35 -6.19
CA ASP A 15 9.18 -3.80 -5.94
C ASP A 15 8.22 -4.24 -4.82
N VAL A 16 8.20 -3.56 -3.67
CA VAL A 16 7.28 -3.87 -2.56
C VAL A 16 5.82 -3.71 -3.00
N ILE A 17 5.52 -2.65 -3.75
CA ILE A 17 4.17 -2.41 -4.27
C ILE A 17 3.72 -3.56 -5.20
N ALA A 18 4.62 -4.02 -6.07
CA ALA A 18 4.38 -5.15 -6.96
C ALA A 18 4.25 -6.49 -6.20
N GLU A 19 5.04 -6.72 -5.15
CA GLU A 19 4.91 -7.90 -4.27
C GLU A 19 3.57 -7.93 -3.53
N HIS A 20 3.00 -6.76 -3.24
CA HIS A 20 1.67 -6.63 -2.67
C HIS A 20 0.53 -6.76 -3.69
N GLY A 21 0.83 -7.10 -4.94
CA GLY A 21 -0.17 -7.29 -5.98
C GLY A 21 -0.89 -6.01 -6.41
N LEU A 22 -0.33 -4.85 -6.05
CA LEU A 22 -0.87 -3.55 -6.41
C LEU A 22 -0.23 -3.07 -7.71
N SER A 23 -1.07 -2.63 -8.64
CA SER A 23 -0.63 -1.97 -9.86
C SER A 23 -0.17 -0.54 -9.57
N ALA A 24 0.64 0.04 -10.45
CA ALA A 24 1.06 1.43 -10.33
C ALA A 24 -0.13 2.40 -10.26
N ASP A 25 -1.20 2.16 -11.04
CA ASP A 25 -2.44 2.94 -11.01
C ASP A 25 -3.17 2.84 -9.67
N GLU A 26 -3.24 1.65 -9.07
CA GLU A 26 -3.84 1.46 -7.74
C GLU A 26 -3.02 2.22 -6.69
N TYR A 27 -1.70 2.10 -6.72
CA TYR A 27 -0.86 2.88 -5.82
C TYR A 27 -1.03 4.39 -6.00
N GLN A 28 -1.13 4.88 -7.25
CA GLN A 28 -1.42 6.29 -7.51
C GLN A 28 -2.79 6.71 -6.98
N LEU A 29 -3.81 5.87 -7.14
CA LEU A 29 -5.14 6.10 -6.60
C LEU A 29 -5.10 6.13 -5.06
N LEU A 30 -4.37 5.21 -4.43
CA LEU A 30 -4.14 5.16 -2.99
C LEU A 30 -3.51 6.46 -2.49
N VAL A 31 -2.45 6.94 -3.14
CA VAL A 31 -1.79 8.21 -2.81
C VAL A 31 -2.74 9.39 -3.02
N ALA A 32 -3.55 9.39 -4.09
CA ALA A 32 -4.53 10.45 -4.37
C ALA A 32 -5.66 10.48 -3.34
N VAL A 33 -6.16 9.32 -2.90
CA VAL A 33 -7.20 9.18 -1.87
C VAL A 33 -6.67 9.60 -0.51
N LEU A 34 -5.43 9.23 -0.18
CA LEU A 34 -4.81 9.58 1.10
C LEU A 34 -4.26 11.02 1.13
N GLY A 35 -3.95 11.60 -0.04
CA GLY A 35 -3.27 12.89 -0.15
C GLY A 35 -1.84 12.89 0.39
N ARG A 36 -1.26 11.71 0.65
CA ARG A 36 0.08 11.50 1.22
C ARG A 36 0.59 10.13 0.81
N GLU A 37 1.89 9.90 1.01
CA GLU A 37 2.48 8.56 0.85
C GLU A 37 1.90 7.60 1.91
N PRO A 38 1.35 6.46 1.49
CA PRO A 38 0.84 5.43 2.41
C PRO A 38 1.98 4.82 3.21
N SER A 39 1.64 4.22 4.35
CA SER A 39 2.54 3.32 5.08
C SER A 39 2.39 1.87 4.60
N LEU A 40 3.38 1.01 4.91
CA LEU A 40 3.32 -0.42 4.61
C LEU A 40 2.04 -1.09 5.15
N THR A 41 1.56 -0.65 6.32
CA THR A 41 0.31 -1.16 6.92
C THR A 41 -0.92 -0.76 6.12
N GLU A 42 -1.02 0.49 5.70
CA GLU A 42 -2.11 0.95 4.82
C GLU A 42 -2.02 0.22 3.48
N LEU A 43 -0.82 0.10 2.91
CA LEU A 43 -0.60 -0.62 1.67
C LEU A 43 -1.05 -2.09 1.76
N GLY A 44 -0.79 -2.78 2.87
CA GLY A 44 -1.27 -4.13 3.11
C GLY A 44 -2.79 -4.24 3.25
N ILE A 45 -3.43 -3.24 3.89
CA ILE A 45 -4.90 -3.18 4.01
C ILE A 45 -5.52 -2.97 2.63
N PHE A 46 -5.02 -1.99 1.87
CA PHE A 46 -5.53 -1.68 0.54
C PHE A 46 -5.19 -2.77 -0.48
N SER A 47 -4.03 -3.41 -0.37
CA SER A 47 -3.66 -4.60 -1.14
C SER A 47 -4.72 -5.69 -1.01
N VAL A 48 -5.13 -6.08 0.19
CA VAL A 48 -6.18 -7.11 0.37
C VAL A 48 -7.55 -6.60 -0.10
N MET A 49 -7.85 -5.33 0.16
CA MET A 49 -9.15 -4.73 -0.17
C MET A 49 -9.35 -4.54 -1.68
N TRP A 50 -8.27 -4.35 -2.45
CA TRP A 50 -8.29 -4.19 -3.90
C TRP A 50 -7.80 -5.45 -4.67
N SER A 51 -7.17 -6.41 -3.98
CA SER A 51 -6.77 -7.73 -4.49
C SER A 51 -7.93 -8.65 -4.90
N GLU A 52 -9.16 -8.15 -5.02
CA GLU A 52 -10.22 -8.87 -5.74
C GLU A 52 -9.85 -9.18 -7.20
N HIS A 53 -8.78 -8.58 -7.71
CA HIS A 53 -8.08 -9.01 -8.92
C HIS A 53 -6.91 -9.97 -8.63
N CYS A 54 -7.19 -11.10 -7.98
CA CYS A 54 -6.66 -12.37 -8.53
C CYS A 54 -7.40 -12.63 -9.85
N SER A 55 -7.11 -11.80 -10.86
CA SER A 55 -7.49 -12.06 -12.23
C SER A 55 -6.72 -13.30 -12.64
N TYR A 56 -7.39 -14.44 -12.42
CA TYR A 56 -7.21 -15.72 -13.07
C TYR A 56 -6.05 -15.72 -14.07
N LYS A 57 -4.89 -16.18 -13.60
CA LYS A 57 -3.84 -16.73 -14.44
C LYS A 57 -3.43 -18.09 -13.89
#